data_AF-A0A183VF71-F1
#
_entry.id   AF-A0A183VF71-F1
#
_cell.length_a   1.000
_cell.length_b   1.000
_cell.length_c   1.000
_cell.angle_alpha   90.00
_cell.angle_beta   90.00
_cell.angle_gamma   90.00
#
_symmetry.space_group_name_H-M   'P 1'
#
loop_
_entity.id
_entity.type
_entity.pdbx_description
1 polymer ?
#
loop_
_entity_poly.entity_id
_entity_poly.type
_entity_poly.pdbx_seq_one_letter_code
_entity_poly.pdbx_strand_id
1 'polypeptide(L)'
;MRALEVQTPVTRDTLYVGRCIAEALHKMDRLSKELGPEWIVDPSRIADHNGEEVLSRLLQLVLGAALLSKSNEVFVPALLNQPESVQITAMEVVQKLSNVVPNTATTPDQALPAKSVEQMAALSADIEHLRAERDRLTKELKETRDEMEQMTTENEALKHRVDEFSTTSTEMETLKKQLRLVQLSRDTAQESLYKLA
;
A
#
# COMPACT_ATOMS: atom_id res chain seq x y z
N MET A 1 6.21 9.13 36.21
CA MET A 1 6.09 8.74 34.79
C MET A 1 5.00 9.58 34.15
N ARG A 2 5.34 10.50 33.24
CA ARG A 2 4.39 11.14 32.31
C ARG A 2 5.03 11.06 30.94
N ALA A 3 4.43 10.28 30.04
CA ALA A 3 4.77 10.29 28.63
C ALA A 3 4.26 11.62 28.04
N LEU A 4 5.17 12.43 27.53
CA LEU A 4 4.85 13.59 26.70
C LEU A 4 4.70 13.08 25.26
N GLU A 5 3.46 12.78 24.85
CA GLU A 5 3.13 12.67 23.44
C GLU A 5 3.22 14.08 22.83
N VAL A 6 4.39 14.41 22.29
CA VAL A 6 4.57 15.59 21.45
C VAL A 6 4.00 15.24 20.07
N GLN A 7 2.71 15.45 19.92
CA GLN A 7 2.02 15.35 18.64
C GLN A 7 2.45 16.57 17.80
N THR A 8 3.53 16.41 17.03
CA THR A 8 3.95 17.44 16.07
C THR A 8 2.95 17.46 14.91
N PRO A 9 2.34 18.61 14.58
CA PRO A 9 1.42 18.70 13.45
C PRO A 9 2.22 18.52 12.16
N VAL A 10 1.86 17.48 11.39
CA VAL A 10 2.46 17.19 10.09
C VAL A 10 2.05 18.31 9.12
N THR A 11 2.91 19.31 8.95
CA THR A 11 2.73 20.41 8.00
C THR A 11 2.83 19.91 6.56
N ARG A 12 2.20 20.63 5.63
CA ARG A 12 2.20 20.33 4.19
C ARG A 12 3.61 20.25 3.60
N ASP A 13 4.55 21.01 4.17
CA ASP A 13 5.97 20.97 3.81
C ASP A 13 6.63 19.67 4.27
N THR A 14 6.25 19.14 5.44
CA THR A 14 6.69 17.82 5.93
C THR A 14 6.19 16.69 5.02
N LEU A 15 4.97 16.80 4.49
CA LEU A 15 4.43 15.85 3.49
C LEU A 15 5.12 15.96 2.13
N TYR A 16 5.50 17.17 1.71
CA TYR A 16 6.24 17.38 0.47
C TYR A 16 7.66 16.80 0.58
N VAL A 17 8.35 17.07 1.68
CA VAL A 17 9.66 16.47 1.98
C VAL A 17 9.54 14.95 2.08
N GLY A 18 8.50 14.42 2.74
CA GLY A 18 8.24 12.99 2.80
C GLY A 18 8.01 12.35 1.42
N ARG A 19 7.28 13.02 0.52
CA ARG A 19 7.09 12.56 -0.86
C ARG A 19 8.38 12.62 -1.68
N CYS A 20 9.15 13.71 -1.56
CA CYS A 20 10.44 13.85 -2.24
C CYS A 20 11.46 12.82 -1.76
N ILE A 21 11.48 12.52 -0.45
CA ILE A 21 12.32 11.46 0.12
C ILE A 21 11.84 10.10 -0.38
N ALA A 22 10.53 9.81 -0.37
CA ALA A 22 10.01 8.54 -0.88
C ALA A 22 10.31 8.33 -2.38
N GLU A 23 10.20 9.38 -3.19
CA GLU A 23 10.51 9.32 -4.61
C GLU A 23 12.02 9.19 -4.87
N ALA A 24 12.85 9.85 -4.05
CA ALA A 24 14.30 9.69 -4.06
C ALA A 24 14.70 8.26 -3.64
N LEU A 25 14.08 7.70 -2.59
CA LEU A 25 14.29 6.32 -2.12
C LEU A 25 13.86 5.30 -3.18
N HIS A 26 12.75 5.55 -3.90
CA HIS A 26 12.31 4.66 -4.96
C HIS A 26 13.24 4.70 -6.19
N LYS A 27 13.78 5.88 -6.52
CA LYS A 27 14.84 6.02 -7.54
C LYS A 27 16.16 5.41 -7.08
N MET A 28 16.46 5.49 -5.78
CA MET A 28 17.62 4.83 -5.17
C MET A 28 17.50 3.30 -5.22
N ASP A 29 16.33 2.70 -5.01
CA ASP A 29 16.17 1.24 -5.13
C ASP A 29 16.45 0.76 -6.56
N ARG A 30 16.08 1.57 -7.57
CA ARG A 30 16.45 1.30 -8.98
C ARG A 30 17.95 1.47 -9.21
N LEU A 31 18.54 2.55 -8.72
CA LEU A 31 19.98 2.81 -8.88
C LEU A 31 20.85 1.82 -8.10
N SER A 32 20.43 1.37 -6.92
CA SER A 32 21.12 0.36 -6.11
C SER A 32 21.10 -1.01 -6.78
N LYS A 33 20.02 -1.35 -7.49
CA LYS A 33 19.94 -2.55 -8.35
C LYS A 33 20.86 -2.46 -9.57
N GLU A 34 21.14 -1.26 -10.08
CA GLU A 34 22.01 -1.03 -11.24
C GLU A 34 23.50 -0.84 -10.88
N LEU A 35 23.83 -0.30 -9.70
CA LEU A 35 25.18 0.13 -9.30
C LEU A 35 26.01 -0.94 -8.56
N GLY A 36 25.54 -2.19 -8.49
CA GLY A 36 26.27 -3.29 -7.86
C GLY A 36 26.33 -3.24 -6.32
N PRO A 37 26.84 -4.31 -5.68
CA PRO A 37 26.72 -4.55 -4.23
C PRO A 37 27.46 -3.54 -3.34
N GLU A 38 28.36 -2.74 -3.92
CA GLU A 38 29.19 -1.71 -3.24
C GLU A 38 28.40 -0.43 -2.90
N TRP A 39 27.18 -0.29 -3.42
CA TRP A 39 26.31 0.88 -3.24
C TRP A 39 24.98 0.55 -2.53
N ILE A 40 24.85 -0.66 -1.99
CA ILE A 40 23.70 -1.05 -1.14
C ILE A 40 23.83 -0.34 0.20
N VAL A 41 22.96 0.63 0.44
CA VAL A 41 22.86 1.33 1.72
C VAL A 41 21.70 0.73 2.50
N ASP A 42 21.98 0.15 3.67
CA ASP A 42 20.95 -0.30 4.60
C ASP A 42 20.52 0.87 5.51
N PRO A 43 19.33 1.46 5.30
CA PRO A 43 18.86 2.60 6.08
C PRO A 43 18.59 2.25 7.55
N SER A 44 18.43 0.96 7.89
CA SER A 44 18.26 0.52 9.29
C SER A 44 19.52 0.72 10.13
N ARG A 45 20.70 0.79 9.48
CA ARG A 45 22.00 0.99 10.15
C ARG A 45 22.32 2.45 10.46
N ILE A 46 21.55 3.40 9.93
CA ILE A 46 21.75 4.85 10.17
C ILE A 46 21.37 5.23 11.61
N ALA A 47 20.46 4.46 12.23
CA ALA A 47 19.99 4.70 13.60
C ALA A 47 20.99 4.28 14.69
N ASP A 48 22.02 3.50 14.34
CA ASP A 48 23.06 3.06 15.27
C ASP A 48 24.31 3.94 15.20
N HIS A 49 25.12 3.94 16.27
CA HIS A 49 26.20 4.90 16.57
C HIS A 49 27.35 5.01 15.53
N ASN A 50 27.28 4.29 14.40
CA ASN A 50 28.19 4.37 13.24
C ASN A 50 27.47 4.82 11.95
N GLY A 51 26.39 5.62 12.08
CA GLY A 51 25.56 6.07 10.96
C GLY A 51 26.21 7.11 10.03
N GLU A 52 27.36 7.70 10.36
CA GLU A 52 27.99 8.78 9.58
C GLU A 52 28.49 8.31 8.20
N GLU A 53 29.10 7.13 8.12
CA GLU A 53 29.56 6.57 6.85
C GLU A 53 28.39 6.14 5.96
N VAL A 54 27.36 5.54 6.57
CA VAL A 54 26.15 5.07 5.88
C VAL A 54 25.32 6.26 5.39
N LEU A 55 25.22 7.31 6.20
CA LEU A 55 24.56 8.57 5.84
C LEU A 55 25.34 9.32 4.77
N SER A 56 26.67 9.38 4.86
CA SER A 56 27.52 9.98 3.83
C SER A 56 27.35 9.25 2.50
N ARG A 57 27.30 7.91 2.53
CA ARG A 57 27.06 7.09 1.34
C ARG A 57 25.66 7.30 0.75
N LEU A 58 24.65 7.39 1.60
CA LEU A 58 23.28 7.73 1.21
C LEU A 58 23.21 9.10 0.52
N LEU A 59 23.83 10.12 1.12
CA LEU A 59 23.84 11.48 0.59
C LEU A 59 24.58 11.55 -0.75
N GLN A 60 25.69 10.83 -0.91
CA GLN A 60 26.41 10.73 -2.18
C GLN A 60 25.55 10.09 -3.28
N LEU A 61 24.80 9.04 -2.94
CA LEU A 61 23.91 8.35 -3.89
C LEU A 61 22.73 9.23 -4.28
N VAL A 62 22.12 9.94 -3.33
CA VAL A 62 21.03 10.91 -3.59
C VAL A 62 21.53 12.07 -4.46
N LEU A 63 22.72 12.58 -4.19
CA LEU A 63 23.34 13.66 -4.96
C LEU A 63 23.63 13.22 -6.40
N GLY A 64 24.20 12.03 -6.57
CA GLY A 64 24.43 11.44 -7.89
C GLY A 64 23.14 11.18 -8.65
N ALA A 65 22.12 10.64 -7.99
CA ALA A 65 20.80 10.43 -8.57
C ALA A 65 20.16 11.75 -9.02
N ALA A 66 20.27 12.82 -8.21
CA ALA A 66 19.74 14.13 -8.54
C ALA A 66 20.46 14.76 -9.75
N LEU A 67 21.78 14.63 -9.84
CA LEU A 67 22.59 15.18 -10.93
C LEU A 67 22.50 14.37 -12.24
N LEU A 68 22.26 13.06 -12.16
CA LEU A 68 22.02 12.19 -13.33
C LEU A 68 20.54 12.14 -13.75
N SER A 69 19.63 12.66 -12.93
CA SER A 69 18.21 12.72 -13.25
C SER A 69 17.90 13.74 -14.35
N LYS A 70 16.77 13.56 -15.03
CA LYS A 70 16.22 14.56 -15.99
C LYS A 70 15.90 15.92 -15.35
N SER A 71 15.93 16.01 -14.01
CA SER A 71 15.75 17.24 -13.24
C SER A 71 17.07 17.95 -12.89
N ASN A 72 18.20 17.52 -13.45
CA ASN A 72 19.51 18.13 -13.20
C ASN A 72 19.56 19.62 -13.52
N GLU A 73 18.71 20.13 -14.42
CA GLU A 73 18.60 21.56 -14.75
C GLU A 73 18.25 22.44 -13.53
N VAL A 74 17.60 21.88 -12.50
CA VAL A 74 17.29 22.59 -11.25
C VAL A 74 18.39 22.42 -10.20
N PHE A 75 19.02 21.24 -10.17
CA PHE A 75 20.02 20.90 -9.16
C PHE A 75 21.43 21.43 -9.50
N VAL A 76 21.80 21.48 -10.78
CA VAL A 76 23.11 21.98 -11.22
C VAL A 76 23.29 23.47 -10.87
N PRO A 77 22.34 24.38 -11.14
CA PRO A 77 22.46 25.78 -10.71
C PRO A 77 22.46 25.93 -9.19
N ALA A 78 21.65 25.12 -8.48
CA ALA A 78 21.61 25.14 -7.02
C ALA A 78 22.94 24.67 -6.39
N LEU A 79 23.62 23.70 -7.02
CA LEU A 79 24.94 23.21 -6.63
C LEU A 79 26.05 24.23 -6.95
N LEU A 80 25.98 24.90 -8.10
CA LEU A 80 26.93 25.96 -8.48
C LEU A 80 26.86 27.20 -7.58
N ASN A 81 25.76 27.36 -6.83
CA ASN A 81 25.59 28.41 -5.84
C ASN A 81 26.07 28.01 -4.42
N GLN A 82 26.63 26.80 -4.25
CA GLN A 82 27.24 26.33 -3.00
C GLN A 82 28.76 26.63 -2.95
N PRO A 83 29.42 26.50 -1.78
CA PRO A 83 30.86 26.66 -1.67
C PRO A 83 31.65 25.70 -2.59
N GLU A 84 32.81 26.14 -3.08
CA GLU A 84 33.67 25.40 -4.02
C GLU A 84 34.02 23.98 -3.51
N SER A 85 34.22 23.81 -2.20
CA SER A 85 34.46 22.50 -1.57
C SER A 85 33.32 21.51 -1.78
N VAL A 86 32.08 21.98 -1.76
CA VAL A 86 30.88 21.16 -1.99
C VAL A 86 30.74 20.82 -3.48
N GLN A 87 31.07 21.76 -4.35
CA GLN A 87 31.06 21.55 -5.80
C GLN A 87 32.07 20.50 -6.23
N ILE A 88 33.31 20.55 -5.71
CA ILE A 88 34.37 19.57 -5.99
C ILE A 88 33.94 18.18 -5.51
N THR A 89 33.44 18.09 -4.26
CA THR A 89 32.97 16.82 -3.70
C THR A 89 31.82 16.23 -4.52
N ALA A 90 30.87 17.06 -4.96
CA ALA A 90 29.77 16.63 -5.81
C ALA A 90 30.25 16.14 -7.18
N MET A 91 31.20 16.84 -7.80
CA MET A 91 31.82 16.44 -9.07
C MET A 91 32.55 15.10 -8.94
N GLU A 92 33.32 14.90 -7.86
CA GLU A 92 34.00 13.63 -7.59
C GLU A 92 33.01 12.47 -7.41
N VAL A 93 31.90 12.71 -6.72
CA VAL A 93 30.85 11.70 -6.51
C VAL A 93 30.16 11.34 -7.84
N VAL A 94 29.85 12.33 -8.68
CA VAL A 94 29.29 12.08 -10.02
C VAL A 94 30.29 11.37 -10.91
N GLN A 95 31.58 11.73 -10.89
CA GLN A 95 32.61 11.00 -11.65
C GLN A 95 32.76 9.56 -11.18
N LYS A 96 32.75 9.32 -9.86
CA LYS A 96 32.76 7.97 -9.28
C LYS A 96 31.53 7.17 -9.71
N LEU A 97 30.36 7.78 -9.76
CA LEU A 97 29.13 7.13 -10.21
C LEU A 97 29.08 6.92 -11.73
N SER A 98 29.56 7.89 -12.51
CA SER A 98 29.69 7.81 -13.97
C SER A 98 30.70 6.76 -14.41
N ASN A 99 31.78 6.54 -13.65
CA ASN A 99 32.73 5.45 -13.91
C ASN A 99 32.15 4.05 -13.60
N VAL A 100 31.14 3.98 -12.72
CA VAL A 100 30.43 2.74 -12.37
C VAL A 100 29.22 2.51 -13.30
N VAL A 101 28.71 3.55 -13.95
CA VAL A 101 27.67 3.49 -14.98
C VAL A 101 28.34 3.61 -16.36
N PRO A 102 28.69 2.51 -17.06
CA PRO A 102 29.14 2.63 -18.43
C PRO A 102 28.01 3.27 -19.24
N ASN A 103 28.31 4.43 -19.81
CA ASN A 103 27.45 5.20 -20.72
C ASN A 103 26.63 4.28 -21.64
N THR A 104 25.30 4.30 -21.47
CA THR A 104 24.37 4.04 -22.56
C THR A 104 24.37 5.26 -23.48
N ALA A 105 25.40 5.39 -24.31
CA ALA A 105 25.43 6.34 -25.42
C ALA A 105 26.28 5.80 -26.57
N THR A 106 25.60 5.02 -27.41
CA THR A 106 25.71 4.99 -28.88
C THR A 106 27.08 5.25 -29.50
N THR A 107 27.72 4.19 -30.00
CA THR A 107 28.60 4.27 -31.17
C THR A 107 28.01 3.34 -32.24
N PRO A 108 27.78 3.83 -33.47
CA PRO A 108 27.16 3.04 -34.52
C PRO A 108 28.14 1.97 -35.00
N ASP A 109 27.58 0.82 -35.36
CA ASP A 109 28.25 -0.26 -36.08
C ASP A 109 29.14 -1.18 -35.23
N GLN A 110 28.51 -2.12 -34.51
CA GLN A 110 29.04 -3.46 -34.30
C GLN A 110 27.92 -4.39 -33.83
N ALA A 111 27.88 -5.56 -34.45
CA ALA A 111 26.87 -6.60 -34.33
C ALA A 111 26.35 -6.80 -32.89
N LEU A 112 25.03 -6.70 -32.74
CA LEU A 112 24.30 -7.14 -31.55
C LEU A 112 24.76 -8.57 -31.17
N PRO A 113 25.28 -8.80 -29.96
CA PRO A 113 25.58 -10.16 -29.53
C PRO A 113 24.25 -10.90 -29.43
N ALA A 114 24.08 -11.98 -30.20
CA ALA A 114 22.85 -12.78 -30.28
C ALA A 114 22.25 -13.13 -28.90
N LYS A 115 23.10 -13.21 -27.87
CA LYS A 115 22.75 -13.45 -26.47
C LYS A 115 21.87 -12.36 -25.84
N SER A 116 22.05 -11.08 -26.21
CA SER A 116 21.19 -9.99 -25.69
C SER A 116 19.82 -9.97 -26.36
N VAL A 117 19.72 -10.35 -27.64
CA VAL A 117 18.43 -10.45 -28.35
C VAL A 117 17.60 -11.61 -27.79
N GLU A 118 18.26 -12.73 -27.49
CA GLU A 118 17.63 -13.91 -26.88
C GLU A 118 17.15 -13.63 -25.44
N GLN A 119 17.93 -12.88 -24.66
CA GLN A 119 17.51 -12.43 -23.33
C GLN A 119 16.34 -11.44 -23.38
N MET A 120 16.31 -10.52 -24.34
CA MET A 120 15.15 -9.62 -24.53
C MET A 120 13.91 -10.39 -24.96
N ALA A 121 14.05 -11.41 -25.81
CA ALA A 121 12.94 -12.27 -26.22
C ALA A 121 12.39 -13.07 -25.03
N ALA A 122 13.26 -13.63 -24.19
CA ALA A 122 12.86 -14.33 -22.96
C ALA A 122 12.15 -13.40 -21.97
N LEU A 123 12.69 -12.21 -21.72
CA LEU A 123 12.05 -11.20 -20.87
C LEU A 123 10.70 -10.73 -21.44
N SER A 124 10.57 -10.62 -22.76
CA SER A 124 9.30 -10.29 -23.40
C SER A 124 8.26 -11.39 -23.20
N ALA A 125 8.66 -12.66 -23.31
CA ALA A 125 7.78 -13.80 -23.05
C ALA A 125 7.35 -13.85 -21.57
N ASP A 126 8.26 -13.57 -20.64
CA ASP A 126 7.95 -13.49 -19.21
C ASP A 126 6.98 -12.34 -18.90
N ILE A 127 7.15 -11.18 -19.55
CA ILE A 127 6.23 -10.05 -19.41
C ILE A 127 4.83 -10.42 -19.94
N GLU A 128 4.75 -11.12 -21.06
CA GLU A 128 3.46 -11.59 -21.60
C GLU A 128 2.81 -12.63 -20.69
N HIS A 129 3.60 -13.58 -20.15
CA HIS A 129 3.13 -14.56 -19.17
C HIS A 129 2.59 -13.87 -17.91
N LEU A 130 3.36 -12.96 -17.33
CA LEU A 130 2.95 -12.21 -16.14
C LEU A 130 1.72 -11.32 -16.41
N ARG A 131 1.58 -10.78 -17.62
CA ARG A 131 0.36 -10.06 -18.03
C ARG A 131 -0.84 -10.98 -18.09
N ALA A 132 -0.72 -12.14 -18.70
CA ALA A 132 -1.77 -13.14 -18.77
C ALA A 132 -2.19 -13.64 -17.38
N GLU A 133 -1.21 -13.86 -16.50
CA GLU A 133 -1.45 -14.26 -15.10
C GLU A 133 -2.14 -13.14 -14.31
N ARG A 134 -1.71 -11.89 -14.49
CA ARG A 134 -2.38 -10.73 -13.90
C ARG A 134 -3.83 -10.61 -14.39
N ASP A 135 -4.08 -10.80 -15.69
CA ASP A 135 -5.43 -10.79 -16.24
C ASP A 135 -6.29 -11.93 -15.67
N ARG A 136 -5.72 -13.13 -15.52
CA ARG A 136 -6.39 -14.28 -14.89
C ARG A 136 -6.77 -13.98 -13.44
N LEU A 137 -5.81 -13.52 -12.64
CA LEU A 137 -6.04 -13.17 -11.23
C LEU A 137 -7.04 -12.02 -11.09
N THR A 138 -7.02 -11.05 -12.01
CA THR A 138 -8.00 -9.95 -12.01
C THR A 138 -9.42 -10.49 -12.26
N LYS A 139 -9.55 -11.50 -13.12
CA LYS A 139 -10.85 -12.17 -13.37
C LYS A 139 -11.32 -12.95 -12.15
N GLU A 140 -10.45 -13.77 -11.54
CA GLU A 140 -10.76 -14.54 -10.32
C GLU A 140 -11.16 -13.62 -9.15
N LEU A 141 -10.46 -12.49 -8.98
CA LEU A 141 -10.81 -11.49 -7.97
C LEU A 141 -12.18 -10.87 -8.22
N LYS A 142 -12.54 -10.63 -9.49
CA LYS A 142 -13.86 -10.11 -9.84
C LYS A 142 -14.96 -11.14 -9.53
N GLU A 143 -14.77 -12.39 -9.95
CA GLU A 143 -15.71 -13.49 -9.67
C GLU A 143 -15.91 -13.66 -8.16
N THR A 144 -14.83 -13.70 -7.39
CA THR A 144 -14.90 -13.81 -5.91
C THR A 144 -15.61 -12.61 -5.28
N ARG A 145 -15.40 -11.40 -5.82
CA ARG A 145 -16.09 -10.20 -5.34
C ARG A 145 -17.59 -10.27 -5.61
N ASP A 146 -17.98 -10.72 -6.79
CA ASP A 146 -19.38 -10.88 -7.18
C ASP A 146 -20.06 -11.95 -6.30
N GLU A 147 -19.37 -13.06 -6.00
CA GLU A 147 -19.84 -14.10 -5.06
C GLU A 147 -20.00 -13.55 -3.63
N MET A 148 -19.04 -12.77 -3.13
CA MET A 148 -19.16 -12.13 -1.81
C MET A 148 -20.35 -11.17 -1.75
N GLU A 149 -20.58 -10.39 -2.81
CA GLU A 149 -21.72 -9.48 -2.89
C GLU A 149 -23.03 -10.27 -2.87
N GLN A 150 -23.14 -11.33 -3.67
CA GLN A 150 -24.29 -12.24 -3.65
C GLN A 150 -24.52 -12.81 -2.23
N MET A 151 -23.50 -13.39 -1.61
CA MET A 151 -23.61 -13.96 -0.27
C MET A 151 -24.00 -12.91 0.77
N THR A 152 -23.54 -11.67 0.62
CA THR A 152 -23.92 -10.56 1.50
C THR A 152 -25.40 -10.24 1.35
N THR A 153 -25.92 -10.14 0.12
CA THR A 153 -27.35 -9.90 -0.13
C THR A 153 -28.22 -11.05 0.40
N GLU A 154 -27.80 -12.30 0.24
CA GLU A 154 -28.51 -13.46 0.78
C GLU A 154 -28.51 -13.45 2.31
N ASN A 155 -27.40 -13.06 2.94
CA ASN A 155 -27.30 -12.93 4.40
C ASN A 155 -28.23 -11.84 4.93
N GLU A 156 -28.28 -10.68 4.27
CA GLU A 156 -29.21 -9.60 4.62
C GLU A 156 -30.68 -10.05 4.49
N ALA A 157 -31.03 -10.76 3.42
CA ALA A 157 -32.37 -11.31 3.23
C ALA A 157 -32.73 -12.33 4.33
N LEU A 158 -31.80 -13.21 4.70
CA LEU A 158 -32.00 -14.16 5.80
C LEU A 158 -32.15 -13.45 7.14
N LYS A 159 -31.36 -12.41 7.39
CA LYS A 159 -31.46 -11.60 8.61
C LYS A 159 -32.84 -10.94 8.72
N HIS A 160 -33.34 -10.35 7.64
CA HIS A 160 -34.70 -9.81 7.59
C HIS A 160 -35.75 -10.86 7.94
N ARG A 161 -35.65 -12.08 7.38
CA ARG A 161 -36.57 -13.18 7.70
C ARG A 161 -36.49 -13.60 9.17
N VAL A 162 -35.30 -13.61 9.76
CA VAL A 162 -35.12 -13.91 11.20
C VAL A 162 -35.77 -12.84 12.07
N ASP A 163 -35.65 -11.58 11.70
CA ASP A 163 -36.25 -10.46 12.42
C ASP A 163 -37.79 -10.51 12.34
N GLU A 164 -38.33 -10.86 11.16
CA GLU A 164 -39.77 -11.11 10.97
C GLU A 164 -40.27 -12.25 11.86
N PHE A 165 -39.60 -13.41 11.83
CA PHE A 165 -39.98 -14.54 12.70
C PHE A 165 -39.90 -14.20 14.18
N SER A 166 -38.90 -13.41 14.59
CA SER A 166 -38.77 -12.95 15.97
C SER A 166 -39.95 -12.07 16.37
N THR A 167 -40.36 -11.15 15.49
CA THR A 167 -41.53 -10.29 15.70
C THR A 167 -42.80 -11.14 15.82
N THR A 168 -43.08 -12.00 14.85
CA THR A 168 -44.24 -12.91 14.88
C THR A 168 -44.25 -13.81 16.10
N SER A 169 -43.08 -14.29 16.55
CA SER A 169 -42.98 -15.08 17.78
C SER A 169 -43.42 -14.29 19.01
N THR A 170 -43.04 -13.00 19.10
CA THR A 170 -43.50 -12.16 20.23
C THR A 170 -45.00 -11.91 20.19
N GLU A 171 -45.57 -11.65 19.02
CA GLU A 171 -47.01 -11.49 18.81
C GLU A 171 -47.78 -12.77 19.16
N MET A 172 -47.25 -13.94 18.78
CA MET A 172 -47.88 -15.21 19.14
C MET A 172 -47.89 -15.42 20.66
N GLU A 173 -46.82 -15.05 21.36
CA GLU A 173 -46.77 -15.13 22.82
C GLU A 173 -47.72 -14.13 23.51
N THR A 174 -47.91 -12.93 22.96
CA THR A 174 -48.91 -11.99 23.51
C THR A 174 -50.33 -12.50 23.30
N LEU A 175 -50.65 -13.03 22.11
CA LEU A 175 -51.95 -13.63 21.82
C LEU A 175 -52.25 -14.84 22.72
N LYS A 176 -51.26 -15.73 22.95
CA LYS A 176 -51.41 -16.84 23.89
C LYS A 176 -51.72 -16.36 25.31
N LYS A 177 -51.06 -15.31 25.79
CA LYS A 177 -51.34 -14.71 27.11
C LYS A 177 -52.77 -14.15 27.17
N GLN A 178 -53.20 -13.41 26.15
CA GLN A 178 -54.57 -12.90 26.06
C GLN A 178 -55.60 -14.02 26.05
N LEU A 179 -55.36 -15.09 25.28
CA LEU A 179 -56.25 -16.25 25.23
C LEU A 179 -56.42 -16.90 26.60
N ARG A 180 -55.33 -17.07 27.37
CA ARG A 180 -55.39 -17.61 28.74
C ARG A 180 -56.20 -16.71 29.68
N LEU A 181 -56.05 -15.39 29.57
CA LEU A 181 -56.82 -14.43 30.37
C LEU A 181 -58.32 -14.52 30.05
N VAL A 182 -58.67 -14.58 28.77
CA VAL A 182 -60.06 -14.73 28.34
C VAL A 182 -60.65 -16.06 28.81
N GLN A 183 -59.89 -17.16 28.72
CA GLN A 183 -60.31 -18.47 29.25
C GLN A 183 -60.58 -18.41 30.75
N LEU A 184 -59.67 -17.82 31.53
CA LEU A 184 -59.86 -17.66 32.98
C LEU A 184 -61.08 -16.80 33.32
N SER A 185 -61.29 -15.70 32.59
CA SER A 185 -62.46 -14.83 32.77
C SER A 185 -63.76 -15.57 32.46
N ARG A 186 -63.80 -16.35 31.38
CA ARG A 186 -64.93 -17.20 31.02
C ARG A 186 -65.23 -18.22 32.12
N ASP A 187 -64.21 -18.93 32.60
CA ASP A 187 -64.39 -19.97 33.63
C ASP A 187 -64.89 -19.36 34.95
N THR A 188 -64.39 -18.19 35.32
CA THR A 188 -64.85 -17.43 36.50
C THR A 188 -66.32 -17.00 36.36
N ALA A 189 -66.70 -16.47 35.18
CA ALA A 189 -68.08 -16.06 34.91
C ALA A 189 -69.03 -17.27 34.87
N GLN A 190 -68.57 -18.41 34.36
CA GLN A 190 -69.34 -19.65 34.38
C GLN A 190 -69.55 -20.15 35.81
N GLU A 191 -68.50 -20.14 36.65
CA GLU A 191 -68.60 -20.52 38.06
C GLU A 191 -69.56 -19.61 38.84
N SER A 192 -69.57 -18.30 38.56
CA SER A 192 -70.50 -17.38 39.22
C SER A 192 -71.95 -17.63 38.81
N LEU A 193 -72.22 -17.93 37.53
CA LEU A 193 -73.55 -18.30 37.05
C LEU A 193 -74.04 -19.61 37.70
N TYR A 194 -73.17 -20.62 37.85
CA TYR A 194 -73.53 -21.86 38.54
C TYR A 194 -73.82 -21.69 40.03
N LYS A 195 -73.21 -20.70 40.70
CA LYS A 195 -73.47 -20.40 42.12
C LYS A 195 -74.78 -19.61 42.34
N LEU A 196 -75.30 -18.98 41.28
CA LEU A 196 -76.53 -18.19 41.30
C LEU A 196 -77.78 -18.98 40.87
N ALA A 197 -77.60 -20.13 40.24
CA ALA A 197 -78.65 -21.05 39.82
C ALA A 197 -78.95 -22.11 40.89
#